data_AF-A0A1A9G0C5-F1
#
_entry.id   AF-A0A1A9G0C5-F1
#
_cell.length_a   1.000
_cell.length_b   1.000
_cell.length_c   1.000
_cell.angle_alpha   90.00
_cell.angle_beta   90.00
_cell.angle_gamma   90.00
#
_symmetry.space_group_name_H-M   'P 1'
#
loop_
_entity.id
_entity.type
_entity.pdbx_description
1 polymer ?
#
loop_
_entity_poly.entity_id
_entity_poly.type
_entity_poly.pdbx_seq_one_letter_code
_entity_poly.pdbx_strand_id
1 'polypeptide(L)'
;MITCRLITEAVAAAYSVPVLQLYSRRRDAGTVLPRHMAWTLASRLTTQSYSAIGRHMGGRDHATVMHGVAKIRAALETDAQIATNYQALVDAVTLLADAGQSAERLRQCFNDIDPLDVAERILSSAFRDVLPSMEEIRALCFGVTHYAAECQRLYAEHDGGDQAAPNTALTDL
;
A
#
# COMPACT_ATOMS: atom_id res chain seq x y z
N MET A 1 -3.41 9.83 3.17
CA MET A 1 -4.46 9.23 4.04
C MET A 1 -4.03 7.83 4.45
N ILE A 2 -4.03 7.53 5.74
CA ILE A 2 -3.65 6.19 6.25
C ILE A 2 -4.84 5.24 6.09
N THR A 3 -4.62 4.04 5.54
CA THR A 3 -5.65 3.03 5.31
C THR A 3 -5.40 1.74 6.09
N CYS A 4 -6.45 0.97 6.38
CA CYS A 4 -6.30 -0.33 7.06
C CYS A 4 -5.43 -1.31 6.27
N ARG A 5 -5.47 -1.25 4.93
CA ARG A 5 -4.62 -2.07 4.06
C ARG A 5 -3.14 -1.76 4.28
N LEU A 6 -2.76 -0.48 4.20
CA LEU A 6 -1.38 -0.03 4.43
C LEU A 6 -0.86 -0.50 5.79
N ILE A 7 -1.66 -0.33 6.84
CA ILE A 7 -1.30 -0.78 8.19
C ILE A 7 -1.10 -2.30 8.23
N THR A 8 -1.98 -3.06 7.59
CA THR A 8 -1.89 -4.53 7.58
C THR A 8 -0.62 -5.00 6.87
N GLU A 9 -0.29 -4.39 5.73
CA GLU A 9 0.93 -4.69 4.96
C GLU A 9 2.20 -4.35 5.75
N ALA A 10 2.24 -3.17 6.39
CA ALA A 10 3.38 -2.76 7.22
C ALA A 10 3.60 -3.69 8.42
N VAL A 11 2.51 -4.07 9.11
CA VAL A 11 2.58 -5.01 10.24
C VAL A 11 2.98 -6.41 9.77
N ALA A 12 2.43 -6.88 8.65
CA ALA A 12 2.80 -8.17 8.06
C ALA A 12 4.31 -8.25 7.77
N ALA A 13 4.86 -7.20 7.16
CA ALA A 13 6.29 -7.08 6.87
C ALA A 13 7.14 -7.09 8.14
N ALA A 14 6.78 -6.27 9.14
CA ALA A 14 7.55 -6.15 10.38
C ALA A 14 7.61 -7.45 11.19
N TYR A 15 6.51 -8.21 11.21
CA TYR A 15 6.45 -9.49 11.93
C TYR A 15 6.79 -10.70 11.05
N SER A 16 7.18 -10.50 9.79
CA SER A 16 7.46 -11.57 8.81
C SER A 16 6.32 -12.59 8.70
N VAL A 17 5.07 -12.11 8.74
CA VAL A 17 3.87 -12.92 8.61
C VAL A 17 3.14 -12.59 7.32
N PRO A 18 2.60 -13.57 6.57
CA PRO A 18 1.80 -13.28 5.39
C PRO A 18 0.55 -12.46 5.74
N VAL A 19 0.21 -11.46 4.93
CA VAL A 19 -0.99 -10.61 5.09
C VAL A 19 -2.27 -11.46 5.25
N LEU A 20 -2.39 -12.53 4.48
CA LEU A 20 -3.49 -13.50 4.55
C LEU A 20 -3.67 -14.11 5.96
N GLN A 21 -2.57 -14.33 6.70
CA GLN A 21 -2.66 -14.87 8.06
C GLN A 21 -3.25 -13.87 9.04
N LEU A 22 -3.03 -12.56 8.83
CA LEU A 22 -3.64 -11.51 9.65
C LEU A 22 -5.17 -11.48 9.49
N TYR A 23 -5.69 -11.82 8.31
CA TYR A 23 -7.13 -11.97 8.07
C TYR A 23 -7.70 -13.32 8.51
N SER A 24 -6.84 -14.34 8.65
CA SER A 24 -7.26 -15.70 8.99
C SER A 24 -7.90 -15.82 10.38
N ARG A 25 -8.61 -16.94 10.63
CA ARG A 25 -9.17 -17.28 11.95
C ARG A 25 -8.16 -17.89 12.93
N ARG A 26 -6.89 -18.06 12.53
CA ARG A 26 -5.85 -18.67 13.37
C ARG A 26 -5.57 -17.87 14.64
N ARG A 27 -5.30 -18.59 15.72
CA ARG A 27 -5.17 -18.06 17.10
C ARG A 27 -3.81 -18.34 17.75
N ASP A 28 -2.82 -18.79 16.98
CA ASP A 28 -1.45 -18.94 17.47
C ASP A 28 -0.85 -17.57 17.82
N ALA A 29 0.07 -17.57 18.80
CA ALA A 29 0.69 -16.33 19.29
C ALA A 29 1.42 -15.55 18.19
N GLY A 30 2.03 -16.28 17.25
CA GLY A 30 2.75 -15.72 16.10
C GLY A 30 1.85 -14.89 15.16
N THR A 31 0.57 -15.22 15.07
CA THR A 31 -0.39 -14.47 14.24
C THR A 31 -1.26 -13.50 15.05
N VAL A 32 -1.60 -13.85 16.29
CA VAL A 32 -2.50 -13.05 17.13
C VAL A 32 -1.87 -11.72 17.55
N LEU A 33 -0.60 -11.74 17.97
CA LEU A 33 0.08 -10.52 18.40
C LEU A 33 0.18 -9.49 17.25
N PRO A 34 0.68 -9.85 16.04
CA PRO A 34 0.67 -8.94 14.90
C PRO A 34 -0.73 -8.45 14.54
N ARG A 35 -1.74 -9.31 14.58
CA ARG A 35 -3.12 -8.92 14.26
C ARG A 35 -3.66 -7.87 15.24
N HIS A 36 -3.44 -8.07 16.54
CA HIS A 36 -3.84 -7.10 17.55
C HIS A 36 -3.06 -5.78 17.40
N MET A 37 -1.78 -5.85 17.04
CA MET A 37 -0.97 -4.68 16.70
C MET A 37 -1.59 -3.90 15.54
N ALA A 38 -1.98 -4.57 14.45
CA ALA A 38 -2.65 -3.95 13.31
C ALA A 38 -3.97 -3.25 13.70
N TRP A 39 -4.81 -3.88 14.53
CA TRP A 39 -6.04 -3.26 15.04
C TRP A 39 -5.76 -2.02 15.88
N THR A 40 -4.73 -2.09 16.71
CA THR A 40 -4.36 -0.99 17.62
C THR A 40 -3.87 0.21 16.82
N LEU A 41 -2.99 -0.02 15.84
CA LEU A 41 -2.52 1.01 14.90
C LEU A 41 -3.69 1.57 14.08
N ALA A 42 -4.58 0.73 13.55
CA ALA A 42 -5.75 1.20 12.80
C ALA A 42 -6.66 2.08 13.65
N SER A 43 -6.90 1.72 14.91
CA SER A 43 -7.70 2.53 15.84
C SER A 43 -7.04 3.86 16.21
N ARG A 44 -5.72 3.97 16.07
CA ARG A 44 -4.95 5.17 16.43
C ARG A 44 -4.73 6.10 15.23
N LEU A 45 -4.40 5.52 14.08
CA LEU A 45 -3.94 6.22 12.88
C LEU A 45 -5.05 6.47 11.86
N THR A 46 -6.25 5.93 12.09
CA THR A 46 -7.41 6.15 11.22
C THR A 46 -8.63 6.60 12.04
N THR A 47 -9.65 7.14 11.38
CA THR A 47 -10.93 7.55 11.99
C THR A 47 -11.96 6.41 12.02
N GLN A 48 -11.56 5.18 11.72
CA GLN A 48 -12.48 4.06 11.60
C GLN A 48 -12.95 3.52 12.96
N SER A 49 -14.22 3.14 13.03
CA SER A 49 -14.77 2.45 14.20
C SER A 49 -14.23 1.03 14.32
N TYR A 50 -14.28 0.43 15.53
CA TYR A 50 -13.87 -0.96 15.73
C TYR A 50 -14.64 -1.95 14.85
N SER A 51 -15.94 -1.69 14.58
CA SER A 51 -16.73 -2.50 13.65
C SER A 51 -16.22 -2.38 12.20
N ALA A 52 -15.83 -1.19 11.76
CA ALA A 52 -15.25 -0.99 10.43
C ALA A 52 -13.89 -1.69 10.33
N ILE A 53 -13.00 -1.49 11.31
CA ILE A 53 -11.69 -2.16 11.38
C ILE A 53 -11.86 -3.68 11.33
N GLY A 54 -12.79 -4.23 12.11
CA GLY A 54 -13.10 -5.66 12.12
C GLY A 54 -13.55 -6.18 10.76
N ARG A 55 -14.43 -5.44 10.05
CA ARG A 55 -14.85 -5.77 8.69
C ARG A 55 -13.68 -5.76 7.70
N HIS A 56 -12.85 -4.71 7.72
CA HIS A 56 -11.68 -4.60 6.84
C HIS A 56 -10.60 -5.63 7.13
N MET A 57 -10.49 -6.11 8.37
CA MET A 57 -9.43 -7.01 8.82
C MET A 57 -9.93 -8.42 9.14
N GLY A 58 -10.68 -9.00 8.20
CA GLY A 58 -11.10 -10.41 8.25
C GLY A 58 -12.48 -10.67 8.84
N GLY A 59 -13.39 -9.69 8.78
CA GLY A 59 -14.80 -9.87 9.16
C GLY A 59 -15.02 -10.18 10.65
N ARG A 60 -14.28 -9.50 11.54
CA ARG A 60 -14.33 -9.74 12.98
C ARG A 60 -15.35 -8.85 13.69
N ASP A 61 -15.91 -9.39 14.77
CA ASP A 61 -16.81 -8.64 15.65
C ASP A 61 -16.08 -7.49 16.34
N HIS A 62 -16.75 -6.35 16.48
CA HIS A 62 -16.24 -5.15 17.13
C HIS A 62 -15.68 -5.42 18.54
N ALA A 63 -16.32 -6.31 19.32
CA ALA A 63 -15.89 -6.67 20.66
C ALA A 63 -14.55 -7.41 20.66
N THR A 64 -14.30 -8.22 19.61
CA THR A 64 -13.02 -8.90 19.42
C THR A 64 -11.90 -7.90 19.14
N VAL A 65 -12.17 -6.93 18.26
CA VAL A 65 -11.22 -5.85 17.95
C VAL A 65 -10.92 -5.04 19.20
N MET A 66 -11.95 -4.63 19.95
CA MET A 66 -11.81 -3.89 21.20
C MET A 66 -10.95 -4.65 22.22
N HIS A 67 -11.18 -5.95 22.40
CA HIS A 67 -10.37 -6.79 23.30
C HIS A 67 -8.91 -6.85 22.86
N GLY A 68 -8.63 -7.01 21.57
CA GLY A 68 -7.27 -7.02 21.04
C GLY A 68 -6.55 -5.69 21.26
N VAL A 69 -7.24 -4.57 21.03
CA VAL A 69 -6.71 -3.22 21.27
C VAL A 69 -6.41 -2.99 22.75
N ALA A 70 -7.32 -3.36 23.64
CA ALA A 70 -7.11 -3.23 25.09
C ALA A 70 -5.89 -4.04 25.56
N LYS A 71 -5.71 -5.25 25.01
CA LYS A 71 -4.57 -6.11 25.35
C LYS A 71 -3.23 -5.49 24.94
N ILE A 72 -3.14 -4.91 23.75
CA ILE A 72 -1.90 -4.22 23.32
C ILE A 72 -1.68 -2.97 24.16
N ARG A 73 -2.71 -2.18 24.46
CA ARG A 73 -2.55 -0.99 25.31
C ARG A 73 -1.98 -1.31 26.68
N ALA A 74 -2.48 -2.35 27.34
CA ALA A 74 -1.92 -2.82 28.61
C ALA A 74 -0.47 -3.32 28.44
N ALA A 75 -0.17 -3.98 27.32
CA ALA A 75 1.20 -4.43 27.03
C ALA A 75 2.17 -3.27 26.77
N LEU A 76 1.73 -2.16 26.19
CA LEU A 76 2.57 -0.98 25.97
C LEU A 76 3.06 -0.35 27.29
N GLU A 77 2.31 -0.52 28.38
CA GLU A 77 2.69 0.00 29.70
C GLU A 77 3.66 -0.93 30.45
N THR A 78 3.69 -2.22 30.08
CA THR A 78 4.38 -3.27 30.85
C THR A 78 5.56 -3.90 30.11
N ASP A 79 5.55 -3.89 28.78
CA ASP A 79 6.56 -4.51 27.92
C ASP A 79 7.23 -3.45 27.03
N ALA A 80 8.48 -3.15 27.37
CA ALA A 80 9.29 -2.17 26.63
C ALA A 80 9.53 -2.58 25.18
N GLN A 81 9.66 -3.89 24.89
CA GLN A 81 9.88 -4.37 23.52
C GLN A 81 8.64 -4.14 22.66
N ILE A 82 7.45 -4.38 23.22
CA ILE A 82 6.18 -4.09 22.53
C ILE A 82 6.03 -2.59 22.30
N ALA A 83 6.41 -1.74 23.27
CA ALA A 83 6.40 -0.29 23.12
C ALA A 83 7.33 0.20 22.00
N THR A 84 8.57 -0.30 21.96
CA THR A 84 9.53 0.01 20.89
C THR A 84 9.01 -0.43 19.52
N ASN A 85 8.51 -1.68 19.40
CA ASN A 85 7.97 -2.19 18.16
C ASN A 85 6.74 -1.39 17.68
N TYR A 86 5.88 -0.99 18.61
CA TYR A 86 4.72 -0.16 18.31
C TYR A 86 5.13 1.20 17.76
N GLN A 87 6.09 1.87 18.41
CA GLN A 87 6.57 3.17 17.93
C GLN A 87 7.23 3.07 16.56
N ALA A 88 8.08 2.07 16.35
CA ALA A 88 8.70 1.82 15.05
C ALA A 88 7.66 1.61 13.93
N LEU A 89 6.57 0.90 14.22
CA LEU A 89 5.47 0.71 13.26
C LEU A 89 4.68 1.99 13.00
N VAL A 90 4.45 2.82 14.02
CA VAL A 90 3.80 4.13 13.84
C VAL A 90 4.63 5.00 12.90
N ASP A 91 5.94 5.07 13.12
CA ASP A 91 6.85 5.87 12.33
C ASP A 91 6.90 5.35 10.88
N ALA A 92 7.02 4.03 10.69
CA ALA A 92 7.03 3.40 9.37
C ALA A 92 5.73 3.65 8.59
N VAL A 93 4.56 3.46 9.21
CA VAL A 93 3.26 3.69 8.55
C VAL A 93 3.09 5.16 8.17
N THR A 94 3.52 6.08 9.03
CA THR A 94 3.43 7.51 8.75
C THR A 94 4.32 7.89 7.56
N LEU A 95 5.57 7.42 7.56
CA LEU A 95 6.51 7.65 6.46
C LEU A 95 5.97 7.11 5.12
N LEU A 96 5.42 5.89 5.13
CA LEU A 96 4.82 5.30 3.93
C LEU A 96 3.59 6.08 3.44
N ALA A 97 2.79 6.62 4.36
CA ALA A 97 1.64 7.45 4.02
C ALA A 97 2.03 8.81 3.40
N ASP A 98 3.18 9.37 3.81
CA ASP A 98 3.72 10.61 3.26
C ASP A 98 4.37 10.40 1.89
N ALA A 99 5.06 9.26 1.71
CA ALA A 99 5.57 8.84 0.41
C ALA A 99 4.42 8.63 -0.61
N GLY A 100 3.34 7.98 -0.19
CA GLY A 100 2.14 7.80 -1.03
C GLY A 100 1.48 9.13 -1.40
N GLN A 101 1.44 10.10 -0.49
CA GLN A 101 0.95 11.46 -0.79
C GLN A 101 1.85 12.19 -1.78
N SER A 102 3.16 11.96 -1.74
CA SER A 102 4.09 12.58 -2.69
C SER A 102 3.84 12.08 -4.11
N ALA A 103 3.60 10.78 -4.29
CA ALA A 103 3.23 10.21 -5.58
C ALA A 103 1.86 10.70 -6.10
N GLU A 104 0.86 10.81 -5.21
CA GLU A 104 -0.46 11.32 -5.58
C GLU A 104 -0.44 12.82 -5.91
N ARG A 105 0.38 13.61 -5.20
CA ARG A 105 0.62 15.02 -5.54
C ARG A 105 1.29 15.17 -6.89
N LEU A 106 2.25 14.29 -7.20
CA LEU A 106 2.82 14.22 -8.54
C LEU A 106 1.73 13.93 -9.57
N ARG A 107 0.87 12.91 -9.38
CA ARG A 107 -0.29 12.68 -10.28
C ARG A 107 -1.13 13.93 -10.51
N GLN A 108 -1.52 14.61 -9.43
CA GLN A 108 -2.40 15.78 -9.50
C GLN A 108 -1.74 16.99 -10.20
N CYS A 109 -0.40 17.12 -10.11
CA CYS A 109 0.34 18.13 -10.86
C CYS A 109 0.41 17.85 -12.37
N PHE A 110 0.16 16.61 -12.83
CA PHE A 110 0.29 16.20 -14.24
C PHE A 110 -1.03 15.79 -14.87
N ASN A 111 -2.17 16.07 -14.23
CA ASN A 111 -3.48 15.65 -14.74
C ASN A 111 -3.80 16.17 -16.16
N ASP A 112 -3.12 17.24 -16.59
CA ASP A 112 -3.27 17.83 -17.93
C ASP A 112 -2.14 17.46 -18.91
N ILE A 113 -1.16 16.64 -18.49
CA ILE A 113 0.00 16.25 -19.31
C ILE A 113 0.00 14.73 -19.46
N ASP A 114 -0.42 14.24 -20.63
CA ASP A 114 -0.32 12.82 -20.97
C ASP A 114 1.16 12.44 -21.23
N PRO A 115 1.76 11.52 -20.44
CA PRO A 115 3.13 11.08 -20.65
C PRO A 115 3.36 10.46 -22.03
N LEU A 116 2.34 9.86 -22.65
CA LEU A 116 2.43 9.26 -23.98
C LEU A 116 2.49 10.33 -25.07
N ASP A 117 1.67 11.38 -25.00
CA ASP A 117 1.75 12.53 -25.92
C ASP A 117 3.13 13.20 -25.84
N VAL A 118 3.68 13.32 -24.63
CA VAL A 118 5.05 13.84 -24.43
C VAL A 118 6.09 12.91 -25.06
N ALA A 119 5.97 11.61 -24.83
CA ALA A 119 6.88 10.61 -25.41
C ALA A 119 6.81 10.61 -26.94
N GLU A 120 5.61 10.59 -27.52
CA GLU A 120 5.39 10.67 -28.96
C GLU A 120 5.95 11.96 -29.53
N ARG A 121 5.71 13.12 -28.89
CA ARG A 121 6.27 14.39 -29.36
C ARG A 121 7.80 14.39 -29.35
N ILE A 122 8.43 13.86 -28.31
CA ILE A 122 9.89 13.75 -28.23
C ILE A 122 10.42 12.79 -29.32
N LEU A 123 9.79 11.63 -29.48
CA LEU A 123 10.22 10.58 -30.42
C LEU A 123 9.92 10.92 -31.90
N SER A 124 8.84 11.64 -32.16
CA SER A 124 8.42 12.08 -33.51
C SER A 124 9.10 13.37 -33.95
N SER A 125 9.62 14.18 -33.00
CA SER A 125 10.40 15.37 -33.35
C SER A 125 11.72 14.95 -33.99
N ALA A 126 11.83 15.14 -35.30
CA ALA A 126 13.03 14.85 -36.06
C ALA A 126 14.25 15.74 -35.68
N PHE A 127 14.16 16.59 -34.65
CA PHE A 127 15.20 17.57 -34.30
C PHE A 127 15.30 17.83 -32.79
N ARG A 128 16.56 17.85 -32.34
CA ARG A 128 17.11 17.81 -30.98
C ARG A 128 16.93 19.09 -30.13
N ASP A 129 16.05 20.00 -30.51
CA ASP A 129 16.18 21.41 -30.08
C ASP A 129 15.12 21.87 -29.05
N VAL A 130 14.10 21.06 -28.77
CA VAL A 130 13.14 21.35 -27.70
C VAL A 130 13.40 20.41 -26.53
N LEU A 131 14.20 20.89 -25.57
CA LEU A 131 14.35 20.19 -24.30
C LEU A 131 12.98 20.09 -23.62
N PRO A 132 12.58 18.89 -23.17
CA PRO A 132 11.33 18.75 -22.45
C PRO A 132 11.38 19.61 -21.18
N SER A 133 10.25 20.22 -20.85
CA SER A 133 10.13 20.99 -19.62
C SER A 133 10.36 20.09 -18.40
N MET A 134 10.71 20.68 -17.25
CA MET A 134 10.83 19.92 -16.01
C MET A 134 9.52 19.20 -15.63
N GLU A 135 8.37 19.68 -16.10
CA GLU A 135 7.07 19.05 -15.88
C GLU A 135 6.88 17.85 -16.80
N GLU A 136 7.29 17.95 -18.07
CA GLU A 136 7.27 16.87 -19.05
C GLU A 136 8.22 15.72 -18.67
N ILE A 137 9.43 16.05 -18.20
CA ILE A 137 10.41 15.08 -17.68
C ILE A 137 9.81 14.32 -16.48
N ARG A 138 9.13 15.02 -15.58
CA ARG A 138 8.52 14.40 -14.39
C ARG A 138 7.32 13.52 -14.77
N ALA A 139 6.48 13.95 -15.72
CA ALA A 139 5.37 13.16 -16.24
C ALA A 139 5.85 11.83 -16.86
N LEU A 140 6.93 11.87 -17.66
CA LEU A 140 7.58 10.68 -18.22
C LEU A 140 8.11 9.74 -17.12
N CYS A 141 8.86 10.26 -16.15
CA CYS A 141 9.38 9.46 -15.04
C CYS A 141 8.24 8.82 -14.22
N PHE A 142 7.17 9.57 -13.98
CA PHE A 142 5.98 9.08 -13.30
C PHE A 142 5.32 7.95 -14.10
N GLY A 143 5.08 8.18 -15.39
CA GLY A 143 4.52 7.21 -16.33
C GLY A 143 5.31 5.91 -16.36
N VAL A 144 6.64 5.97 -16.49
CA VAL A 144 7.52 4.78 -16.47
C VAL A 144 7.44 4.02 -15.14
N THR A 145 7.44 4.74 -14.02
CA THR A 145 7.39 4.13 -12.68
C THR A 145 6.05 3.45 -12.40
N HIS A 146 4.96 4.00 -12.94
CA HIS A 146 3.59 3.51 -12.70
C HIS A 146 3.02 2.70 -13.88
N TYR A 147 3.80 2.52 -14.94
CA TYR A 147 3.41 1.80 -16.17
C TYR A 147 2.89 0.39 -15.88
N ALA A 148 3.45 -0.29 -14.89
CA ALA A 148 2.99 -1.63 -14.49
C ALA A 148 1.54 -1.63 -13.97
N ALA A 149 1.14 -0.59 -13.23
CA ALA A 149 -0.23 -0.47 -12.72
C ALA A 149 -1.21 -0.05 -13.83
N GLU A 150 -0.78 0.81 -14.75
CA GLU A 150 -1.55 1.23 -15.93
C GLU A 150 -1.77 0.05 -16.90
N CYS A 151 -0.73 -0.74 -17.15
CA CYS A 151 -0.82 -1.96 -17.96
C CYS A 151 -1.84 -2.93 -17.39
N GLN A 152 -1.78 -3.22 -16.08
CA GLN A 152 -2.76 -4.12 -15.44
C GLN A 152 -4.20 -3.61 -15.57
N ARG A 153 -4.40 -2.29 -15.53
CA ARG A 153 -5.71 -1.68 -15.74
C ARG A 153 -6.19 -1.83 -17.18
N LEU A 154 -5.34 -1.52 -18.17
CA LEU A 154 -5.64 -1.68 -19.59
C LEU A 154 -5.90 -3.15 -19.96
N TYR A 155 -5.12 -4.08 -19.40
CA TYR A 155 -5.38 -5.51 -19.53
C TYR A 155 -6.72 -5.91 -18.88
N ALA A 156 -7.04 -5.41 -17.70
CA ALA A 156 -8.33 -5.70 -17.04
C ALA A 156 -9.54 -5.08 -17.77
N GLU A 157 -9.37 -3.96 -18.46
CA GLU A 157 -10.40 -3.32 -19.29
C GLU A 157 -10.60 -4.06 -20.64
N HIS A 158 -9.58 -4.77 -21.14
CA HIS A 158 -9.68 -5.62 -22.33
C HIS A 158 -10.09 -7.08 -22.06
N ASP A 159 -9.92 -7.61 -20.84
CA ASP A 159 -10.27 -9.00 -20.48
C ASP A 159 -11.76 -9.19 -20.13
N GLY A 160 -12.63 -8.29 -20.60
CA GLY A 160 -14.05 -8.58 -20.84
C GLY A 160 -14.28 -9.51 -22.04
N GLY A 161 -13.22 -9.92 -22.72
CA GLY A 161 -13.24 -10.87 -23.84
C GLY A 161 -11.97 -11.70 -23.95
N ASP A 162 -12.03 -12.90 -23.38
CA ASP A 162 -11.36 -14.13 -23.82
C ASP A 162 -9.82 -14.27 -23.65
N GLN A 163 -9.45 -15.06 -22.62
CA GLN A 163 -8.30 -15.98 -22.46
C GLN A 163 -6.93 -15.60 -23.06
N ALA A 164 -5.93 -15.40 -22.19
CA ALA A 164 -4.75 -16.28 -22.03
C ALA A 164 -3.65 -15.61 -21.17
N ALA A 165 -3.28 -16.24 -20.05
CA ALA A 165 -2.14 -15.81 -19.24
C ALA A 165 -0.81 -16.07 -19.98
N PRO A 166 0.12 -15.09 -20.08
CA PRO A 166 1.46 -15.38 -20.57
C PRO A 166 2.30 -16.00 -19.44
N ASN A 167 2.82 -17.17 -19.78
CA ASN A 167 3.72 -18.04 -19.04
C ASN A 167 4.89 -17.31 -18.38
N THR A 168 5.09 -17.55 -17.09
CA THR A 168 6.30 -17.20 -16.35
C THR A 168 7.44 -18.12 -16.80
N ALA A 169 8.24 -17.67 -17.76
CA ALA A 169 9.50 -18.34 -18.09
C ALA A 169 10.53 -17.33 -18.59
N LEU A 170 11.29 -16.76 -17.65
CA LEU A 170 12.57 -16.09 -17.93
C LEU A 170 13.43 -16.13 -16.66
N THR A 171 13.80 -17.35 -16.31
CA THR A 171 15.06 -17.68 -15.63
C THR A 171 15.63 -18.88 -16.37
N ASP A 172 16.67 -18.61 -17.16
CA ASP A 172 17.79 -19.46 -17.56
C ASP A 172 18.21 -19.10 -18.99
N LEU A 173 19.22 -18.22 -19.07
CA LEU A 173 20.44 -18.31 -19.89
C LEU A 173 21.34 -17.09 -19.64
#